data_AF-A0A7Z8Q9W5-F1
#
_entry.id   AF-A0A7Z8Q9W5-F1
#
_cell.length_a   1.000
_cell.length_b   1.000
_cell.length_c   1.000
_cell.angle_alpha   90.00
_cell.angle_beta   90.00
_cell.angle_gamma   90.00
#
_symmetry.space_group_name_H-M   'P 1'
#
loop_
_entity.id
_entity.type
_entity.pdbx_description
1 polymer ?
#
loop_
_entity_poly.entity_id
_entity_poly.type
_entity_poly.pdbx_seq_one_letter_code
_entity_poly.pdbx_strand_id
1 'polypeptide(L)'
;MHKYWGKKPSSDLGALIRKYSDEGDTVLDPFSGYGVFCCEAFLLNRNVISNDLNPIANFLNIQLLEKDVDLELLKKQWTEISNQFEPFVNKWFQWDINNKTVQLLSVLRDKNDTPIKAKYKINGSRKAQEIELDKNNVHRFIEYENSQTIEDWYPVTSLIENSRISAKKDMTVSDVFTKRTLSCHAKLLSLIEELSSGKEKDLFKVAFTANLANCSKLVPPIKSRGDMSAGAWMTGFYTGETY
;
A
#
# COMPACT_ATOMS: atom_id res chain seq x y z
N MET A 1 -1.86 -7.95 7.42
CA MET A 1 -2.28 -7.08 8.54
C MET A 1 -1.70 -5.69 8.29
N HIS A 2 -2.49 -4.63 8.48
CA HIS A 2 -2.10 -3.25 8.15
C HIS A 2 -0.85 -2.81 8.94
N LYS A 3 0.15 -2.23 8.26
CA LYS A 3 1.34 -1.69 8.91
C LYS A 3 0.95 -0.41 9.65
N TYR A 4 1.23 -0.33 10.95
CA TYR A 4 0.95 0.86 11.76
C TYR A 4 2.09 1.05 12.76
N TRP A 5 2.60 2.27 12.87
CA TRP A 5 3.78 2.56 13.68
C TRP A 5 3.45 2.50 15.17
N GLY A 6 4.38 1.98 15.97
CA GLY A 6 4.19 1.84 17.41
C GLY A 6 3.24 0.71 17.83
N LYS A 7 2.81 -0.14 16.88
CA LYS A 7 1.95 -1.30 17.17
C LYS A 7 2.61 -2.23 18.20
N LYS A 8 1.87 -2.56 19.26
CA LYS A 8 2.29 -3.48 20.31
C LYS A 8 1.90 -4.94 19.98
N PRO A 9 2.72 -5.94 20.36
CA PRO A 9 2.31 -7.34 20.33
C PRO A 9 1.08 -7.57 21.21
N SER A 10 0.15 -8.42 20.77
CA SER A 10 -1.09 -8.70 21.51
C SER A 10 -0.89 -9.57 22.75
N SER A 11 0.07 -10.49 22.73
CA SER A 11 0.26 -11.52 23.76
C SER A 11 0.32 -10.97 25.19
N ASP A 12 1.01 -9.85 25.37
CA ASP A 12 1.30 -9.30 26.69
C ASP A 12 0.16 -8.39 27.19
N LEU A 13 -0.65 -7.85 26.27
CA LEU A 13 -1.73 -6.91 26.61
C LEU A 13 -2.88 -7.61 27.33
N GLY A 14 -3.24 -8.82 26.91
CA GLY A 14 -4.32 -9.59 27.56
C GLY A 14 -4.03 -9.90 29.03
N ALA A 15 -2.76 -10.09 29.40
CA ALA A 15 -2.36 -10.29 30.79
C ALA A 15 -2.56 -9.04 31.64
N LEU A 16 -2.27 -7.85 31.08
CA LEU A 16 -2.51 -6.57 31.75
C LEU A 16 -4.02 -6.33 31.93
N ILE A 17 -4.83 -6.57 30.89
CA ILE A 17 -6.28 -6.41 30.96
C ILE A 17 -6.87 -7.31 32.05
N ARG A 18 -6.55 -8.61 32.07
CA ARG A 18 -7.03 -9.54 33.11
C ARG A 18 -6.58 -9.18 34.52
N LYS A 19 -5.42 -8.53 34.67
CA LYS A 19 -4.86 -8.14 35.97
C LYS A 19 -5.50 -6.86 36.52
N TYR A 20 -5.91 -5.94 35.65
CA TYR A 20 -6.30 -4.59 36.02
C TYR A 20 -7.75 -4.23 35.67
N SER A 21 -8.54 -5.16 35.16
CA SER A 21 -9.99 -5.01 34.98
C SER A 21 -10.71 -6.35 35.09
N ASP A 22 -12.01 -6.31 35.29
CA ASP A 22 -12.92 -7.46 35.30
C ASP A 22 -13.77 -7.51 34.01
N GLU A 23 -14.45 -8.63 33.77
CA GLU A 23 -15.41 -8.72 32.66
C GLU A 23 -16.54 -7.70 32.86
N GLY A 24 -16.96 -7.03 31.78
CA GLY A 24 -17.95 -5.96 31.83
C GLY A 24 -17.37 -4.57 32.17
N ASP A 25 -16.14 -4.47 32.68
CA ASP A 25 -15.50 -3.17 32.88
C ASP A 25 -15.32 -2.40 31.57
N THR A 26 -15.23 -1.07 31.67
CA THR A 26 -14.95 -0.21 30.52
C THR A 26 -13.47 0.14 30.46
N VAL A 27 -12.83 -0.17 29.35
CA VAL A 27 -11.44 0.16 29.05
C VAL A 27 -11.40 1.32 28.04
N LEU A 28 -10.79 2.43 28.46
CA LEU A 28 -10.53 3.59 27.61
C LEU A 28 -9.07 3.59 27.16
N ASP A 29 -8.85 3.66 25.85
CA ASP A 29 -7.54 3.99 25.27
C ASP A 29 -7.65 5.32 24.49
N PRO A 30 -7.15 6.43 25.05
CA PRO A 30 -7.23 7.74 24.41
C PRO A 30 -6.15 7.97 23.33
N PHE A 31 -5.22 7.03 23.16
CA PHE A 31 -4.12 7.05 22.19
C PHE A 31 -4.01 5.70 21.48
N SER A 32 -5.14 5.20 20.96
CA SER A 32 -5.28 3.80 20.60
C SER A 32 -4.42 3.36 19.41
N GLY A 33 -4.00 4.29 18.56
CA GLY A 33 -3.21 4.00 17.36
C GLY A 33 -3.88 2.92 16.50
N TYR A 34 -3.23 1.76 16.37
CA TYR A 34 -3.83 0.65 15.61
C TYR A 34 -5.01 -0.02 16.33
N GLY A 35 -5.16 0.13 17.65
CA GLY A 35 -6.29 -0.45 18.39
C GLY A 35 -6.07 -1.81 19.02
N VAL A 36 -4.83 -2.32 19.06
CA VAL A 36 -4.56 -3.67 19.59
C VAL A 36 -5.03 -3.80 21.05
N PHE A 37 -4.80 -2.79 21.88
CA PHE A 37 -5.17 -2.84 23.29
C PHE A 37 -6.69 -2.94 23.49
N CYS A 38 -7.47 -2.09 22.80
CA CYS A 38 -8.93 -2.18 22.80
C CYS A 38 -9.44 -3.49 22.19
N CYS A 39 -8.81 -3.98 21.12
CA CYS A 39 -9.19 -5.26 20.52
C CYS A 39 -9.03 -6.42 21.51
N GLU A 40 -7.90 -6.48 22.23
CA GLU A 40 -7.68 -7.49 23.27
C GLU A 40 -8.67 -7.34 24.44
N ALA A 41 -8.99 -6.11 24.85
CA ALA A 41 -9.97 -5.87 25.92
C ALA A 41 -11.36 -6.34 25.51
N PHE A 42 -11.76 -6.05 24.27
CA PHE A 42 -13.03 -6.47 23.69
C PHE A 42 -13.13 -8.00 23.58
N LEU A 43 -12.08 -8.67 23.12
CA LEU A 43 -12.01 -10.14 23.07
C LEU A 43 -12.10 -10.78 24.45
N LEU A 44 -11.70 -10.05 25.50
CA LEU A 44 -11.82 -10.45 26.90
C LEU A 44 -13.15 -9.97 27.53
N ASN A 45 -14.18 -9.64 26.77
CA ASN A 45 -15.50 -9.23 27.31
C ASN A 45 -15.47 -7.95 28.16
N ARG A 46 -14.59 -6.99 27.84
CA ARG A 46 -14.67 -5.61 28.38
C ARG A 46 -15.40 -4.72 27.38
N ASN A 47 -16.07 -3.69 27.90
CA ASN A 47 -16.52 -2.57 27.09
C ASN A 47 -15.31 -1.73 26.69
N VAL A 48 -15.29 -1.17 25.48
CA VAL A 48 -14.12 -0.44 24.97
C VAL A 48 -14.48 0.92 24.42
N ILE A 49 -13.67 1.92 24.75
CA ILE A 49 -13.68 3.25 24.15
C ILE A 49 -12.29 3.48 23.58
N SER A 50 -12.19 3.55 22.24
CA SER A 50 -10.94 3.85 21.54
C SER A 50 -11.01 5.25 20.95
N ASN A 51 -9.97 6.03 21.15
CA ASN A 51 -9.80 7.33 20.50
C ASN A 51 -8.33 7.54 20.10
N ASP A 52 -8.12 8.27 19.02
CA ASP A 52 -6.82 8.78 18.61
C ASP A 52 -7.01 10.12 17.88
N LEU A 53 -5.98 10.97 17.90
CA LEU A 53 -5.98 12.21 17.11
C LEU A 53 -5.93 11.92 15.61
N ASN A 54 -5.28 10.83 15.21
CA ASN A 54 -5.14 10.45 13.81
C ASN A 54 -6.47 9.84 13.29
N PRO A 55 -7.14 10.44 12.29
CA PRO A 55 -8.38 9.89 11.75
C PRO A 55 -8.18 8.49 11.15
N ILE A 56 -6.98 8.15 10.66
CA ILE A 56 -6.67 6.82 10.14
C ILE A 56 -6.62 5.78 11.27
N ALA A 57 -6.15 6.16 12.47
CA ALA A 57 -6.22 5.27 13.63
C ALA A 57 -7.67 4.96 13.99
N ASN A 58 -8.53 5.99 14.08
CA ASN A 58 -9.95 5.81 14.37
C ASN A 58 -10.64 4.94 13.31
N PHE A 59 -10.36 5.19 12.03
CA PHE A 59 -10.86 4.35 10.94
C PHE A 59 -10.44 2.88 11.13
N LEU A 60 -9.16 2.60 11.35
CA LEU A 60 -8.68 1.23 11.55
C LEU A 60 -9.28 0.55 12.79
N ASN A 61 -9.48 1.29 13.88
CA ASN A 61 -10.13 0.78 15.08
C ASN A 61 -11.58 0.35 14.81
N ILE A 62 -12.34 1.16 14.08
CA ILE A 62 -13.72 0.81 13.67
C ILE A 62 -13.70 -0.51 12.87
N GLN A 63 -12.81 -0.60 11.87
CA GLN A 63 -12.75 -1.78 11.01
C GLN A 63 -12.26 -3.04 11.73
N LEU A 64 -11.44 -2.91 12.78
CA LEU A 64 -11.00 -4.04 13.59
C LEU A 64 -12.12 -4.65 14.45
N LEU A 65 -13.11 -3.84 14.83
CA LEU A 65 -14.22 -4.25 15.68
C LEU A 65 -15.51 -4.53 14.90
N GLU A 66 -15.52 -4.27 13.60
CA GLU A 66 -16.64 -4.53 12.71
C GLU A 66 -16.85 -6.05 12.52
N LYS A 67 -18.09 -6.50 12.73
CA LYS A 67 -18.46 -7.93 12.68
C LYS A 67 -19.41 -8.26 11.54
N ASP A 68 -20.16 -7.28 11.02
CA ASP A 68 -21.23 -7.55 10.06
C ASP A 68 -20.79 -7.27 8.61
N VAL A 69 -19.63 -7.81 8.23
CA VAL A 69 -19.17 -7.77 6.84
C VAL A 69 -19.81 -8.93 6.07
N ASP A 70 -20.49 -8.64 4.97
CA ASP A 70 -20.99 -9.64 4.03
C ASP A 70 -19.86 -10.08 3.09
N LEU A 71 -19.28 -11.25 3.38
CA LEU A 71 -18.17 -11.81 2.62
C LEU A 71 -18.56 -12.21 1.19
N GLU A 72 -19.81 -12.58 0.94
CA GLU A 72 -20.28 -12.93 -0.40
C GLU A 72 -20.47 -11.67 -1.25
N LEU A 73 -21.02 -10.61 -0.66
CA LEU A 73 -21.08 -9.30 -1.30
C LEU A 73 -19.68 -8.75 -1.59
N LEU A 74 -18.76 -8.81 -0.61
CA LEU A 74 -17.37 -8.40 -0.77
C LEU A 74 -16.71 -9.14 -1.95
N LYS A 75 -16.89 -10.46 -2.03
CA LYS A 75 -16.33 -11.28 -3.12
C LYS A 75 -16.92 -10.89 -4.48
N LYS A 76 -18.21 -10.63 -4.55
CA LYS A 76 -18.89 -10.16 -5.77
C LYS A 76 -18.37 -8.80 -6.21
N GLN A 77 -18.28 -7.83 -5.30
CA GLN A 77 -17.74 -6.50 -5.56
C GLN A 77 -16.27 -6.57 -6.00
N TRP A 78 -15.45 -7.39 -5.34
CA TRP A 78 -14.06 -7.59 -5.72
C TRP A 78 -13.92 -8.15 -7.14
N THR A 79 -14.79 -9.10 -7.51
CA THR A 79 -14.78 -9.68 -8.87
C THR A 79 -15.05 -8.60 -9.91
N GLU A 80 -16.03 -7.73 -9.68
CA GLU A 80 -16.35 -6.62 -10.58
C GLU A 80 -15.20 -5.59 -10.66
N ILE A 81 -14.66 -5.17 -9.50
CA ILE A 81 -13.49 -4.28 -9.43
C ILE A 81 -12.31 -4.88 -10.20
N SER A 82 -12.02 -6.17 -9.99
CA SER A 82 -10.88 -6.87 -10.63
C SER A 82 -11.04 -6.94 -12.14
N ASN A 83 -12.23 -7.25 -12.64
CA ASN A 83 -12.50 -7.33 -14.08
C ASN A 83 -12.22 -5.99 -14.80
N GLN A 84 -12.45 -4.86 -14.13
CA GLN A 84 -12.15 -3.54 -14.68
C GLN A 84 -10.70 -3.10 -14.42
N PHE A 85 -10.14 -3.49 -13.28
CA PHE A 85 -8.81 -3.07 -12.85
C PHE A 85 -7.69 -3.82 -13.56
N GLU A 86 -7.81 -5.14 -13.75
CA GLU A 86 -6.76 -5.97 -14.36
C GLU A 86 -6.38 -5.49 -15.77
N PRO A 87 -7.31 -5.22 -16.70
CA PRO A 87 -6.96 -4.70 -18.02
C PRO A 87 -6.23 -3.35 -17.95
N PHE A 88 -6.58 -2.49 -16.99
CA PHE A 88 -5.92 -1.20 -16.79
C PHE A 88 -4.47 -1.39 -16.34
N VAL A 89 -4.23 -2.23 -15.33
CA VAL A 89 -2.88 -2.56 -14.86
C VAL A 89 -2.08 -3.25 -15.95
N ASN A 90 -2.68 -4.18 -16.69
CA ASN A 90 -2.01 -4.90 -17.76
C ASN A 90 -1.50 -3.94 -18.85
N LYS A 91 -2.28 -2.93 -19.24
CA LYS A 91 -1.82 -1.92 -20.21
C LYS A 91 -0.57 -1.19 -19.73
N TRP A 92 -0.54 -0.80 -18.46
CA TRP A 92 0.65 -0.22 -17.89
C TRP A 92 1.80 -1.24 -18.00
N PHE A 93 1.68 -2.40 -17.37
CA PHE A 93 2.80 -3.31 -17.14
C PHE A 93 3.14 -4.25 -18.31
N GLN A 94 2.41 -4.20 -19.42
CA GLN A 94 2.78 -4.87 -20.66
C GLN A 94 3.95 -4.15 -21.32
N TRP A 95 4.93 -4.91 -21.80
CA TRP A 95 6.08 -4.36 -22.50
C TRP A 95 6.61 -5.30 -23.58
N ASP A 96 7.38 -4.78 -24.53
CA ASP A 96 7.99 -5.57 -25.60
C ASP A 96 9.51 -5.59 -25.46
N ILE A 97 10.04 -6.77 -25.17
CA ILE A 97 11.48 -7.03 -25.02
C ILE A 97 11.89 -8.05 -26.08
N ASN A 98 12.85 -7.70 -26.93
CA ASN A 98 13.36 -8.58 -28.00
C ASN A 98 12.25 -9.17 -28.88
N ASN A 99 11.30 -8.32 -29.31
CA ASN A 99 10.11 -8.69 -30.10
C ASN A 99 9.18 -9.71 -29.43
N LYS A 100 9.22 -9.83 -28.10
CA LYS A 100 8.28 -10.62 -27.31
C LYS A 100 7.53 -9.72 -26.34
N THR A 101 6.21 -9.85 -26.34
CA THR A 101 5.37 -9.22 -25.33
C THR A 101 5.53 -9.95 -23.99
N VAL A 102 5.86 -9.18 -22.96
CA VAL A 102 6.10 -9.62 -21.59
C VAL A 102 5.27 -8.81 -20.62
N GLN A 103 5.08 -9.36 -19.42
CA GLN A 103 4.47 -8.69 -18.28
C GLN A 103 5.56 -8.28 -17.30
N LEU A 104 5.72 -6.97 -17.07
CA LEU A 104 6.58 -6.44 -16.03
C LEU A 104 6.03 -6.79 -14.65
N LEU A 105 6.93 -7.20 -13.76
CA LEU A 105 6.66 -7.49 -12.35
C LEU A 105 7.19 -6.38 -11.44
N SER A 106 8.43 -5.94 -11.70
CA SER A 106 9.05 -4.82 -11.01
C SER A 106 10.08 -4.16 -11.92
N VAL A 107 10.29 -2.87 -11.69
CA VAL A 107 11.29 -2.06 -12.41
C VAL A 107 12.11 -1.37 -11.35
N LEU A 108 13.41 -1.63 -11.36
CA LEU A 108 14.37 -0.95 -10.51
C LEU A 108 14.74 0.37 -11.18
N ARG A 109 14.69 1.44 -10.41
CA ARG A 109 15.06 2.78 -10.85
C ARG A 109 16.19 3.35 -10.03
N ASP A 110 16.87 4.34 -10.58
CA ASP A 110 17.77 5.20 -9.84
C ASP A 110 17.00 6.35 -9.14
N LYS A 111 17.73 7.14 -8.34
CA LYS A 111 17.19 8.32 -7.64
C LYS A 111 16.62 9.41 -8.55
N ASN A 112 16.95 9.40 -9.84
CA ASN A 112 16.44 10.34 -10.83
C ASN A 112 15.19 9.80 -11.54
N ASP A 113 14.60 8.73 -11.03
CA ASP A 113 13.43 8.05 -11.62
C ASP A 113 13.72 7.42 -13.00
N THR A 114 14.99 7.13 -13.28
CA THR A 114 15.42 6.46 -14.53
C THR A 114 15.43 4.94 -14.34
N PRO A 115 14.69 4.17 -15.16
CA PRO A 115 14.74 2.71 -15.16
C PRO A 115 16.14 2.17 -15.46
N ILE A 116 16.61 1.19 -14.68
CA ILE A 116 17.90 0.53 -14.86
C ILE A 116 17.77 -0.96 -15.12
N LYS A 117 16.88 -1.64 -14.38
CA LYS A 117 16.60 -3.08 -14.53
C LYS A 117 15.11 -3.34 -14.51
N ALA A 118 14.69 -4.40 -15.19
CA ALA A 118 13.31 -4.88 -15.12
C ALA A 118 13.28 -6.37 -14.79
N LYS A 119 12.29 -6.76 -13.99
CA LYS A 119 11.89 -8.15 -13.77
C LYS A 119 10.58 -8.38 -14.47
N TYR A 120 10.50 -9.41 -15.31
CA TYR A 120 9.34 -9.67 -16.14
C TYR A 120 9.02 -11.16 -16.24
N LYS A 121 7.82 -11.46 -16.72
CA LYS A 121 7.41 -12.81 -17.15
C LYS A 121 7.01 -12.78 -18.61
N ILE A 122 7.42 -13.81 -19.34
CA ILE A 122 6.88 -14.06 -20.68
C ILE A 122 5.46 -14.62 -20.50
N ASN A 123 4.50 -14.18 -21.30
CA ASN A 123 3.14 -14.70 -21.25
C ASN A 123 3.14 -16.24 -21.39
N GLY A 124 2.45 -16.92 -20.47
CA GLY A 124 2.43 -18.39 -20.37
C GLY A 124 3.60 -19.03 -19.60
N SER A 125 4.65 -18.28 -19.25
CA SER A 125 5.76 -18.78 -18.41
C SER A 125 5.49 -18.57 -16.92
N ARG A 126 5.81 -19.58 -16.12
CA ARG A 126 5.81 -19.46 -14.65
C ARG A 126 7.07 -18.79 -14.10
N LYS A 127 8.18 -18.81 -14.84
CA LYS A 127 9.48 -18.27 -14.41
C LYS A 127 9.61 -16.78 -14.76
N ALA A 128 10.00 -15.98 -13.77
CA ALA A 128 10.41 -14.60 -13.98
C ALA A 128 11.86 -14.52 -14.47
N GLN A 129 12.17 -13.49 -15.26
CA GLN A 129 13.49 -13.18 -15.79
C GLN A 129 13.83 -11.72 -15.45
N GLU A 130 15.11 -11.41 -15.43
CA GLU A 130 15.63 -10.07 -15.17
C GLU A 130 16.47 -9.60 -16.35
N ILE A 131 16.43 -8.31 -16.65
CA ILE A 131 17.16 -7.70 -17.78
C ILE A 131 17.64 -6.30 -17.40
N GLU A 132 18.86 -5.99 -17.84
CA GLU A 132 19.42 -4.63 -17.84
C GLU A 132 18.81 -3.83 -18.98
N LEU A 133 18.38 -2.60 -18.71
CA LEU A 133 17.73 -1.77 -19.71
C LEU A 133 18.76 -0.95 -20.48
N ASP A 134 18.82 -1.16 -21.80
CA ASP A 134 19.60 -0.29 -22.68
C ASP A 134 18.91 1.08 -22.87
N LYS A 135 19.64 2.02 -23.47
CA LYS A 135 19.15 3.39 -23.69
C LYS A 135 17.83 3.46 -24.47
N ASN A 136 17.63 2.56 -25.44
CA ASN A 136 16.43 2.56 -26.27
C ASN A 136 15.22 2.07 -25.47
N ASN A 137 15.39 1.02 -24.67
CA ASN A 137 14.35 0.50 -23.79
C ASN A 137 13.99 1.51 -22.70
N VAL A 138 14.99 2.16 -22.08
CA VAL A 138 14.77 3.24 -21.10
C VAL A 138 13.97 4.38 -21.73
N HIS A 139 14.35 4.82 -22.93
CA HIS A 139 13.65 5.89 -23.63
C HIS A 139 12.18 5.54 -23.92
N ARG A 140 11.92 4.38 -24.52
CA ARG A 140 10.54 3.90 -24.79
C ARG A 140 9.70 3.79 -23.52
N PHE A 141 10.31 3.31 -22.44
CA PHE A 141 9.65 3.16 -21.16
C PHE A 141 9.23 4.52 -20.58
N ILE A 142 10.14 5.49 -20.56
CA ILE A 142 9.87 6.85 -20.06
C ILE A 142 8.89 7.59 -20.97
N GLU A 143 9.01 7.48 -22.30
CA GLU A 143 8.06 8.08 -23.24
C GLU A 143 6.63 7.58 -23.02
N TYR A 144 6.47 6.27 -22.82
CA TYR A 144 5.17 5.71 -22.48
C TYR A 144 4.62 6.36 -21.20
N GLU A 145 5.37 6.37 -20.09
CA GLU A 145 4.90 6.98 -18.84
C GLU A 145 4.59 8.47 -19.01
N ASN A 146 5.44 9.22 -19.69
CA ASN A 146 5.27 10.66 -19.91
C ASN A 146 4.03 10.97 -20.75
N SER A 147 3.72 10.14 -21.76
CA SER A 147 2.54 10.32 -22.61
C SER A 147 1.20 10.01 -21.92
N GLN A 148 1.20 9.30 -20.79
CA GLN A 148 -0.04 9.00 -20.07
C GLN A 148 -0.51 10.18 -19.19
N THR A 149 -1.82 10.28 -18.98
CA THR A 149 -2.42 11.20 -17.99
C THR A 149 -3.09 10.37 -16.90
N ILE A 150 -2.99 10.82 -15.64
CA ILE A 150 -3.74 10.21 -14.53
C ILE A 150 -5.07 10.94 -14.43
N GLU A 151 -6.16 10.27 -14.80
CA GLU A 151 -7.51 10.83 -14.81
C GLU A 151 -8.20 10.74 -13.45
N ASP A 152 -8.04 9.61 -12.75
CA ASP A 152 -8.61 9.38 -11.43
C ASP A 152 -7.94 10.26 -10.35
N TRP A 153 -8.66 10.54 -9.26
CA TRP A 153 -8.13 11.35 -8.17
C TRP A 153 -6.89 10.71 -7.52
N TYR A 154 -5.90 11.56 -7.22
CA TYR A 154 -4.72 11.21 -6.43
C TYR A 154 -4.29 12.39 -5.56
N PRO A 155 -3.59 12.14 -4.43
CA PRO A 155 -3.23 13.21 -3.51
C PRO A 155 -2.06 14.04 -4.04
N VAL A 156 -2.26 15.35 -4.14
CA VAL A 156 -1.24 16.36 -4.52
C VAL A 156 -0.83 17.26 -3.35
N THR A 157 -1.25 16.90 -2.12
CA THR A 157 -0.96 17.66 -0.91
C THR A 157 0.55 17.76 -0.67
N SER A 158 1.04 18.97 -0.42
CA SER A 158 2.43 19.22 -0.04
C SER A 158 2.73 18.61 1.33
N LEU A 159 3.89 17.98 1.44
CA LEU A 159 4.43 17.49 2.70
C LEU A 159 5.07 18.64 3.47
N ILE A 160 4.94 18.61 4.80
CA ILE A 160 5.65 19.53 5.68
C ILE A 160 7.14 19.15 5.65
N GLU A 161 7.99 20.11 5.28
CA GLU A 161 9.44 19.90 5.22
C GLU A 161 9.96 19.39 6.57
N ASN A 162 10.61 18.23 6.55
CA ASN A 162 11.13 17.58 7.74
C ASN A 162 12.25 16.59 7.37
N SER A 163 13.49 16.99 7.65
CA SER A 163 14.68 16.20 7.36
C SER A 163 14.75 14.88 8.13
N ARG A 164 14.12 14.77 9.31
CA ARG A 164 14.12 13.54 10.12
C ARG A 164 13.33 12.40 9.47
N ILE A 165 12.39 12.74 8.58
CA ILE A 165 11.57 11.77 7.85
C ILE A 165 11.77 11.89 6.34
N SER A 166 12.87 12.51 5.88
CA SER A 166 13.18 12.68 4.46
C SER A 166 12.10 13.41 3.63
N ALA A 167 11.25 14.21 4.27
CA ALA A 167 10.32 15.10 3.56
C ALA A 167 11.08 16.34 3.10
N LYS A 168 11.40 16.41 1.80
CA LYS A 168 12.13 17.53 1.20
C LYS A 168 11.20 18.72 0.98
N LYS A 169 11.79 19.90 0.82
CA LYS A 169 11.07 21.10 0.38
C LYS A 169 10.33 20.82 -0.95
N ASP A 170 9.10 21.34 -1.05
CA ASP A 170 8.21 21.22 -2.22
C ASP A 170 7.76 19.79 -2.59
N MET A 171 8.07 18.81 -1.74
CA MET A 171 7.63 17.42 -1.94
C MET A 171 6.12 17.28 -1.69
N THR A 172 5.44 16.47 -2.48
CA THR A 172 4.01 16.13 -2.35
C THR A 172 3.82 14.66 -1.98
N VAL A 173 2.62 14.29 -1.55
CA VAL A 173 2.26 12.88 -1.31
C VAL A 173 2.43 12.05 -2.57
N SER A 174 2.08 12.57 -3.75
CA SER A 174 2.23 11.84 -5.02
C SER A 174 3.67 11.51 -5.38
N ASP A 175 4.65 12.30 -4.93
CA ASP A 175 6.06 12.13 -5.30
C ASP A 175 6.67 10.82 -4.75
N VAL A 176 6.05 10.21 -3.74
CA VAL A 176 6.49 8.92 -3.18
C VAL A 176 6.14 7.74 -4.07
N PHE A 177 5.45 7.96 -5.20
CA PHE A 177 5.07 6.93 -6.16
C PHE A 177 5.70 7.20 -7.53
N THR A 178 5.90 6.15 -8.31
CA THR A 178 6.13 6.31 -9.76
C THR A 178 4.81 6.66 -10.44
N LYS A 179 4.83 7.32 -11.59
CA LYS A 179 3.61 7.69 -12.32
C LYS A 179 2.71 6.49 -12.61
N ARG A 180 3.31 5.37 -12.98
CA ARG A 180 2.66 4.07 -13.19
C ARG A 180 1.96 3.54 -11.94
N THR A 181 2.70 3.42 -10.84
CA THR A 181 2.13 2.91 -9.58
C THR A 181 1.04 3.84 -9.05
N LEU A 182 1.23 5.16 -9.17
CA LEU A 182 0.25 6.17 -8.78
C LEU A 182 -1.02 6.05 -9.62
N SER A 183 -0.89 5.91 -10.94
CA SER A 183 -2.03 5.74 -11.85
C SER A 183 -2.85 4.49 -11.52
N CYS A 184 -2.18 3.36 -11.29
CA CYS A 184 -2.89 2.13 -10.88
C CYS A 184 -3.58 2.27 -9.52
N HIS A 185 -2.97 2.95 -8.54
CA HIS A 185 -3.63 3.15 -7.23
C HIS A 185 -4.78 4.14 -7.29
N ALA A 186 -4.65 5.21 -8.09
CA ALA A 186 -5.73 6.15 -8.35
C ALA A 186 -6.94 5.42 -8.96
N LYS A 187 -6.69 4.57 -9.97
CA LYS A 187 -7.75 3.77 -10.60
C LYS A 187 -8.38 2.76 -9.64
N LEU A 188 -7.56 2.04 -8.85
CA LEU A 188 -8.08 1.08 -7.88
C LEU A 188 -8.95 1.75 -6.83
N LEU A 189 -8.52 2.88 -6.28
CA LEU A 189 -9.30 3.64 -5.31
C LEU A 189 -10.61 4.12 -5.92
N SER A 190 -10.57 4.68 -7.13
CA SER A 190 -11.75 5.09 -7.90
C SER A 190 -12.77 3.95 -8.05
N LEU A 191 -12.32 2.78 -8.50
CA LEU A 191 -13.18 1.59 -8.63
C LEU A 191 -13.74 1.11 -7.28
N ILE A 192 -12.97 1.14 -6.21
CA ILE A 192 -13.47 0.84 -4.85
C ILE A 192 -14.55 1.85 -4.47
N GLU A 193 -14.34 3.14 -4.73
CA GLU A 193 -15.30 4.19 -4.38
C GLU A 193 -16.63 4.04 -5.15
N GLU A 194 -16.56 3.66 -6.43
CA GLU A 194 -17.69 3.53 -7.36
C GLU A 194 -18.47 2.21 -7.20
N LEU A 195 -17.78 1.09 -6.99
CA LEU A 195 -18.36 -0.27 -7.12
C LEU A 195 -18.61 -0.96 -5.79
N SER A 196 -18.31 -0.30 -4.66
CA SER A 196 -18.57 -0.82 -3.33
C SER A 196 -19.22 0.24 -2.43
N SER A 197 -19.84 -0.20 -1.34
CA SER A 197 -20.46 0.67 -0.34
C SER A 197 -20.41 0.01 1.03
N GLY A 198 -20.75 0.77 2.07
CA GLY A 198 -20.86 0.23 3.43
C GLY A 198 -19.58 -0.36 3.99
N LYS A 199 -19.73 -1.44 4.76
CA LYS A 199 -18.65 -2.09 5.52
C LYS A 199 -17.66 -2.81 4.60
N GLU A 200 -18.13 -3.32 3.47
CA GLU A 200 -17.33 -3.99 2.45
C GLU A 200 -16.35 -3.01 1.79
N LYS A 201 -16.84 -1.81 1.47
CA LYS A 201 -16.01 -0.70 0.96
C LYS A 201 -14.90 -0.33 1.92
N ASP A 202 -15.23 -0.20 3.21
CA ASP A 202 -14.24 0.16 4.21
C ASP A 202 -13.19 -0.96 4.38
N LEU A 203 -13.59 -2.23 4.28
CA LEU A 203 -12.64 -3.34 4.26
C LEU A 203 -11.70 -3.29 3.04
N PHE A 204 -12.21 -2.93 1.86
CA PHE A 204 -11.36 -2.67 0.69
C PHE A 204 -10.39 -1.51 0.94
N LYS A 205 -10.84 -0.43 1.58
CA LYS A 205 -9.97 0.70 1.95
C LYS A 205 -8.88 0.28 2.91
N VAL A 206 -9.17 -0.58 3.89
CA VAL A 206 -8.14 -1.15 4.78
C VAL A 206 -7.10 -1.92 3.99
N ALA A 207 -7.53 -2.76 3.04
CA ALA A 207 -6.61 -3.51 2.19
C ALA A 207 -5.77 -2.60 1.29
N PHE A 208 -6.41 -1.58 0.70
CA PHE A 208 -5.77 -0.55 -0.13
C PHE A 208 -4.69 0.19 0.66
N THR A 209 -5.02 0.78 1.81
CA THR A 209 -4.08 1.57 2.62
C THR A 209 -2.96 0.70 3.20
N ALA A 210 -3.24 -0.57 3.53
CA ALA A 210 -2.23 -1.50 4.01
C ALA A 210 -1.15 -1.81 2.96
N ASN A 211 -1.46 -1.65 1.66
CA ASN A 211 -0.55 -2.00 0.58
C ASN A 211 0.21 -0.80 -0.02
N LEU A 212 -0.23 0.44 0.22
CA LEU A 212 0.35 1.66 -0.36
C LEU A 212 1.89 1.71 -0.25
N ALA A 213 2.43 1.41 0.93
CA ALA A 213 3.88 1.44 1.15
C ALA A 213 4.62 0.45 0.23
N ASN A 214 4.09 -0.75 0.01
CA ASN A 214 4.72 -1.78 -0.81
C ASN A 214 4.76 -1.42 -2.31
N CYS A 215 3.92 -0.47 -2.73
CA CYS A 215 3.85 0.00 -4.11
C CYS A 215 4.42 1.40 -4.31
N SER A 216 5.12 1.92 -3.29
CA SER A 216 5.77 3.23 -3.30
C SER A 216 7.27 3.11 -3.57
N LYS A 217 7.92 4.25 -3.82
CA LYS A 217 9.38 4.41 -3.92
C LYS A 217 10.10 4.22 -2.57
N LEU A 218 9.36 3.95 -1.49
CA LEU A 218 9.87 3.91 -0.11
C LEU A 218 10.40 2.52 0.31
N VAL A 219 10.44 1.56 -0.62
CA VAL A 219 10.87 0.18 -0.39
C VAL A 219 12.12 -0.09 -1.23
N PRO A 220 13.30 0.41 -0.80
CA PRO A 220 14.53 0.19 -1.54
C PRO A 220 14.91 -1.30 -1.57
N PRO A 221 15.60 -1.78 -2.62
CA PRO A 221 16.02 -3.17 -2.70
C PRO A 221 17.11 -3.52 -1.68
N ILE A 222 17.16 -4.79 -1.29
CA ILE A 222 18.21 -5.32 -0.41
C ILE A 222 19.37 -5.81 -1.27
N LYS A 223 20.37 -4.96 -1.49
CA LYS A 223 21.53 -5.24 -2.37
C LYS A 223 22.26 -6.54 -2.03
N SER A 224 22.37 -6.91 -0.75
CA SER A 224 23.00 -8.18 -0.33
C SER A 224 22.23 -9.43 -0.76
N ARG A 225 20.95 -9.30 -1.16
CA ARG A 225 20.10 -10.37 -1.70
C ARG A 225 19.93 -10.27 -3.22
N GLY A 226 20.59 -9.32 -3.87
CA GLY A 226 20.45 -9.01 -5.30
C GLY A 226 19.72 -7.70 -5.57
N ASP A 227 20.06 -7.04 -6.67
CA ASP A 227 19.60 -5.68 -6.99
C ASP A 227 18.07 -5.55 -7.16
N MET A 228 17.40 -6.63 -7.55
CA MET A 228 15.93 -6.69 -7.73
C MET A 228 15.19 -7.26 -6.51
N SER A 229 15.90 -7.58 -5.42
CA SER A 229 15.29 -8.18 -4.24
C SER A 229 14.55 -7.13 -3.41
N ALA A 230 13.23 -7.29 -3.34
CA ALA A 230 12.35 -6.38 -2.60
C ALA A 230 12.81 -6.23 -1.13
N GLY A 231 12.90 -4.98 -0.69
CA GLY A 231 13.22 -4.66 0.70
C GLY A 231 12.01 -4.47 1.59
N ALA A 232 12.19 -3.61 2.59
CA ALA A 232 11.16 -3.22 3.51
C ALA A 232 10.98 -1.69 3.47
N TRP A 233 9.80 -1.24 3.87
CA TRP A 233 9.53 0.19 4.00
C TRP A 233 10.47 0.79 5.05
N MET A 234 11.24 1.79 4.64
CA MET A 234 12.12 2.54 5.52
C MET A 234 11.34 3.65 6.24
N THR A 235 11.76 4.01 7.45
CA THR A 235 11.13 5.06 8.25
C THR A 235 11.05 6.39 7.49
N GLY A 236 9.86 6.98 7.40
CA GLY A 236 9.60 8.25 6.74
C GLY A 236 9.38 8.12 5.23
N PHE A 237 9.70 9.19 4.51
CA PHE A 237 9.59 9.34 3.06
C PHE A 237 10.93 9.13 2.35
N TYR A 238 11.75 8.21 2.88
CA TYR A 238 13.06 7.91 2.33
C TYR A 238 12.96 7.20 0.97
N THR A 239 13.57 7.80 -0.06
CA THR A 239 13.83 7.16 -1.35
C THR A 239 15.33 6.87 -1.47
N GLY A 240 15.68 5.61 -1.73
CA GLY A 240 17.08 5.18 -1.84
C GLY A 240 17.77 5.65 -3.12
N GLU A 241 19.08 5.40 -3.23
CA GLU A 241 19.81 5.58 -4.50
C GLU A 241 19.21 4.74 -5.64
N THR A 242 18.57 3.63 -5.27
CA THR A 242 17.71 2.84 -6.13
C THR A 242 16.44 2.42 -5.38
N TYR A 243 15.34 2.23 -6.09
CA TYR A 243 14.05 1.77 -5.55
C TYR A 243 13.25 0.97 -6.57
#